data_AF-A0A7Y2IQK7-F1
#
_entry.id   AF-A0A7Y2IQK7-F1
#
_cell.length_a   1.000
_cell.length_b   1.000
_cell.length_c   1.000
_cell.angle_alpha   90.00
_cell.angle_beta   90.00
_cell.angle_gamma   90.00
#
_symmetry.space_group_name_H-M   'P 1'
#
loop_
_entity.id
_entity.type
_entity.pdbx_description
1 polymer ?
#
loop_
_entity_poly.entity_id
_entity_poly.type
_entity_poly.pdbx_seq_one_letter_code
_entity_poly.pdbx_strand_id
1 'polypeptide(L)'
;MLLSKLLSRIIVGLGLIAHGANLLLLGSGGEPGSPPILDGSTSGLVSDPLEQALVLTAIVITFGVTAFLLALAHRSWAETGLDEVEDDVEDRRIANRWSA
;
A
#
# COMPACT_ATOMS: atom_id res chain seq x y z
N MET A 1 2.09 -11.95 -6.39
CA MET A 1 0.90 -11.35 -5.76
C MET A 1 0.36 -10.22 -6.63
N LEU A 2 1.12 -9.16 -6.89
CA LEU A 2 0.62 -8.03 -7.70
C LEU A 2 0.25 -8.36 -9.15
N LEU A 3 0.95 -9.30 -9.77
CA LEU A 3 0.68 -9.73 -11.15
C LEU A 3 -0.39 -10.85 -11.25
N SER A 4 -1.07 -11.18 -10.15
CA SER A 4 -2.14 -12.18 -10.22
C SER A 4 -3.44 -11.55 -10.71
N LYS A 5 -4.29 -12.34 -11.35
CA LYS A 5 -5.66 -11.92 -11.71
C LYS A 5 -6.62 -11.90 -10.52
N LEU A 6 -6.26 -12.45 -9.36
CA LEU A 6 -7.13 -12.46 -8.18
C LEU A 6 -7.00 -11.15 -7.41
N LEU A 7 -8.10 -10.42 -7.24
CA LEU A 7 -8.11 -9.11 -6.60
C LEU A 7 -7.64 -9.19 -5.14
N SER A 8 -8.08 -10.20 -4.39
CA SER A 8 -7.58 -10.47 -3.04
C SER A 8 -6.05 -10.57 -2.95
N ARG A 9 -5.41 -11.26 -3.91
CA ARG A 9 -3.95 -11.40 -3.99
C ARG A 9 -3.25 -10.11 -4.38
N ILE A 10 -3.88 -9.29 -5.22
CA ILE A 10 -3.37 -7.95 -5.54
C ILE A 10 -3.37 -7.08 -4.28
N ILE A 11 -4.46 -7.08 -3.51
CA ILE A 11 -4.58 -6.31 -2.25
C ILE A 11 -3.50 -6.71 -1.26
N VAL A 12 -3.29 -8.02 -1.05
CA VAL A 12 -2.20 -8.52 -0.20
C VAL A 12 -0.83 -8.11 -0.73
N GLY A 13 -0.61 -8.19 -2.04
CA GLY A 13 0.63 -7.77 -2.68
C GLY A 13 0.93 -6.28 -2.50
N LEU A 14 -0.09 -5.43 -2.63
CA LEU A 14 0.01 -4.00 -2.39
C LEU A 14 0.31 -3.70 -0.91
N GLY A 15 -0.34 -4.42 0.00
CA GLY A 15 -0.06 -4.35 1.43
C GLY A 15 1.41 -4.68 1.75
N LEU A 16 1.95 -5.74 1.16
CA LEU A 16 3.35 -6.12 1.34
C LEU A 16 4.32 -5.04 0.81
N ILE A 17 4.04 -4.46 -0.35
CA ILE A 17 4.84 -3.33 -0.87
C ILE A 17 4.77 -2.14 0.08
N ALA A 18 3.59 -1.79 0.60
CA ALA A 18 3.45 -0.67 1.51
C ALA A 18 4.22 -0.89 2.81
N HIS A 19 4.25 -2.11 3.35
CA HIS A 19 5.08 -2.43 4.52
C HIS A 19 6.57 -2.30 4.19
N GLY A 20 7.00 -2.78 3.01
CA GLY A 20 8.37 -2.58 2.54
C GLY A 20 8.74 -1.10 2.40
N ALA A 21 7.84 -0.28 1.85
CA ALA A 21 8.03 1.16 1.74
C ALA A 21 8.15 1.83 3.12
N ASN A 22 7.32 1.45 4.08
CA ASN A 22 7.41 1.96 5.46
C ASN A 22 8.76 1.62 6.11
N LEU A 23 9.28 0.41 5.89
CA LEU A 23 10.59 0.01 6.39
C LEU A 23 11.73 0.77 5.69
N LEU A 24 11.62 1.02 4.38
CA LEU A 24 12.59 1.83 3.65
C LEU A 24 12.59 3.28 4.13
N LEU A 25 11.42 3.87 4.41
CA LEU A 25 11.30 5.20 5.00
C LEU A 25 11.87 5.25 6.41
N LEU A 26 11.62 4.24 7.26
CA LEU A 26 12.21 4.19 8.59
C LEU A 26 13.74 4.03 8.54
N GLY A 27 14.24 3.33 7.51
CA GLY A 27 15.67 3.11 7.29
C GLY A 27 16.42 4.31 6.68
N SER A 28 15.73 5.37 6.25
CA SER A 28 16.41 6.57 5.71
C SER A 28 17.00 7.49 6.81
N GLY A 29 16.62 7.26 8.07
CA GLY A 29 16.79 8.17 9.21
C GLY A 29 18.13 8.34 9.86
N GLY A 30 19.15 7.73 9.28
CA GLY A 30 20.41 7.61 9.98
C GLY A 30 20.28 6.74 11.23
N GLU A 31 21.00 7.11 12.28
CA GLU A 31 21.27 6.21 13.39
C GLU A 31 20.07 6.11 14.36
N PRO A 32 19.68 4.89 14.78
CA PRO A 32 18.58 4.70 15.71
C PRO A 32 18.83 5.41 17.04
N GLY A 33 17.89 6.27 17.44
CA GLY A 33 17.93 7.00 18.69
C GLY A 33 16.73 6.73 19.59
N SER A 34 16.69 7.43 20.72
CA SER A 34 15.52 7.48 21.60
C SER A 34 14.27 8.00 20.87
N PRO A 35 13.06 7.66 21.32
CA PRO A 35 11.81 8.19 20.75
C PRO A 35 11.80 9.73 20.77
N PRO A 36 11.31 10.40 19.72
CA PRO A 36 11.21 11.85 19.65
C PRO A 36 10.02 12.37 20.48
N ILE A 37 10.05 12.08 21.78
CA ILE A 37 9.06 12.51 22.75
C ILE A 37 9.76 13.44 23.74
N LEU A 38 9.24 14.65 23.89
CA LEU A 38 9.77 15.66 24.80
C LEU A 38 9.17 15.46 26.20
N ASP A 39 9.69 14.49 26.95
CA ASP A 39 9.27 14.21 28.33
C ASP A 39 10.33 14.56 29.38
N GLY A 40 11.49 15.08 28.95
CA GLY A 40 12.60 15.45 29.82
C GLY A 40 13.42 14.27 30.35
N SER A 41 13.08 13.03 29.97
CA SER A 41 13.82 11.81 30.34
C SER A 41 14.78 11.33 29.24
N THR A 42 14.67 11.91 28.04
CA THR A 42 15.44 11.55 26.86
C THR A 42 16.91 11.97 27.01
N SER A 43 17.81 10.99 27.08
CA SER A 43 19.26 11.20 27.09
C SER A 43 19.89 10.45 25.91
N GLY A 44 20.71 11.15 25.11
CA GLY A 44 21.40 10.57 23.96
C GLY A 44 20.83 11.00 22.60
N LEU A 45 21.17 10.26 21.55
CA LEU A 45 20.68 10.49 20.19
C LEU A 45 19.16 10.31 20.14
N VAL A 46 18.45 11.19 19.43
CA VAL A 46 17.00 11.14 19.23
C VAL A 46 16.72 10.80 17.77
N SER A 47 15.79 9.87 17.53
CA SER A 47 15.37 9.51 16.16
C SER A 47 14.69 10.68 15.46
N ASP A 48 14.81 10.79 14.14
CA ASP A 48 14.25 11.92 13.39
C ASP A 48 12.70 11.94 13.48
N PRO A 49 12.08 12.99 14.07
CA PRO A 49 10.63 13.11 14.15
C PRO A 49 9.95 13.27 12.77
N LEU A 50 10.66 13.80 11.77
CA LEU A 50 10.10 14.01 10.43
C LEU A 50 9.75 12.68 9.77
N GLU A 51 10.63 11.70 9.90
CA GLU A 51 10.44 10.38 9.29
C GLU A 51 9.34 9.58 9.98
N GLN A 52 9.26 9.68 11.30
CA GLN A 52 8.16 9.05 12.04
C GLN A 52 6.80 9.60 11.59
N ALA A 53 6.71 10.91 11.35
CA ALA A 53 5.50 11.53 10.82
C ALA A 53 5.19 11.06 9.38
N LEU A 54 6.22 10.92 8.53
CA LEU A 54 6.06 10.43 7.16
C LEU A 54 5.59 8.96 7.13
N VAL A 55 6.18 8.08 7.94
CA VAL A 55 5.78 6.67 8.06
C VAL A 55 4.35 6.57 8.57
N LEU A 56 3.97 7.34 9.60
CA LEU A 56 2.59 7.34 10.10
C LEU A 56 1.59 7.79 9.02
N THR A 57 1.94 8.80 8.24
CA THR A 57 1.13 9.27 7.11
C THR A 57 0.97 8.18 6.04
N ALA A 58 2.07 7.51 5.69
CA ALA A 58 2.07 6.41 4.72
C ALA A 58 1.19 5.22 5.18
N ILE A 59 1.23 4.89 6.48
CA ILE A 59 0.37 3.87 7.08
C ILE A 59 -1.12 4.22 6.92
N VAL A 60 -1.50 5.46 7.23
CA VAL A 60 -2.91 5.90 7.15
C VAL A 60 -3.41 5.91 5.70
N ILE A 61 -2.59 6.37 4.75
CA ILE A 61 -2.92 6.33 3.32
C ILE A 61 -3.10 4.89 2.85
N THR A 62 -2.15 4.01 3.20
CA THR A 62 -2.22 2.58 2.85
C THR A 62 -3.49 1.96 3.40
N PHE A 63 -3.82 2.23 4.67
CA PHE A 63 -5.05 1.73 5.29
C PHE A 63 -6.30 2.21 4.54
N GLY A 64 -6.39 3.50 4.19
CA GLY A 64 -7.52 4.04 3.43
C GLY A 64 -7.67 3.40 2.05
N VAL A 65 -6.57 3.25 1.30
CA VAL A 65 -6.57 2.60 -0.01
C VAL A 65 -6.93 1.12 0.11
N THR A 66 -6.37 0.40 1.09
CA THR A 66 -6.68 -1.01 1.33
C THR A 66 -8.15 -1.20 1.71
N ALA A 67 -8.71 -0.37 2.59
CA ALA A 67 -10.12 -0.42 2.97
C ALA A 67 -11.03 -0.17 1.76
N PHE A 68 -10.69 0.81 0.92
CA PHE A 68 -11.40 1.08 -0.33
C PHE A 68 -11.35 -0.12 -1.30
N LEU A 69 -10.16 -0.69 -1.52
CA LEU A 69 -10.01 -1.86 -2.38
C LEU A 69 -10.75 -3.08 -1.85
N LEU A 70 -10.77 -3.29 -0.53
CA LEU A 70 -11.56 -4.36 0.10
C LEU A 70 -13.06 -4.13 -0.08
N ALA A 71 -13.54 -2.89 0.04
CA ALA A 71 -14.94 -2.56 -0.22
C ALA A 71 -15.32 -2.81 -1.69
N LEU A 72 -14.42 -2.47 -2.62
CA LEU A 72 -14.60 -2.75 -4.04
C LEU A 72 -14.57 -4.25 -4.33
N ALA A 73 -13.65 -5.01 -3.73
CA ALA A 73 -13.58 -6.45 -3.86
C ALA A 73 -14.85 -7.13 -3.35
N HIS A 74 -15.33 -6.70 -2.17
CA HIS A 74 -16.59 -7.17 -1.62
C HIS A 74 -17.77 -6.88 -2.56
N ARG A 75 -17.84 -5.66 -3.11
CA ARG A 75 -18.90 -5.28 -4.05
C ARG A 75 -18.83 -6.10 -5.35
N SER A 76 -17.64 -6.24 -5.93
CA SER A 76 -17.42 -7.03 -7.15
C SER A 76 -17.83 -8.49 -6.94
N TRP A 77 -17.45 -9.08 -5.81
CA TRP A 77 -17.84 -10.43 -5.46
C TRP A 77 -19.35 -10.57 -5.24
N ALA A 78 -20.00 -9.58 -4.63
CA ALA A 78 -21.45 -9.59 -4.47
C ALA A 78 -22.21 -9.49 -5.81
N GLU A 79 -21.64 -8.82 -6.82
CA GLU A 79 -22.26 -8.66 -8.14
C GLU A 79 -21.96 -9.84 -9.09
N THR A 80 -20.74 -10.38 -9.08
CA THR A 80 -20.26 -11.39 -10.05
C THR A 80 -20.05 -12.79 -9.46
N GLY A 81 -19.91 -12.90 -8.14
CA GLY A 81 -19.52 -14.15 -7.46
C GLY A 81 -18.05 -14.54 -7.64
N LEU A 82 -17.26 -13.74 -8.36
CA LEU A 82 -15.87 -14.02 -8.71
C LEU A 82 -14.92 -12.98 -8.09
N ASP A 83 -13.70 -13.41 -7.76
CA ASP A 83 -12.59 -12.56 -7.25
C ASP A 83 -11.56 -12.27 -8.37
N GLU A 84 -11.85 -12.67 -9.61
CA GLU A 84 -10.97 -12.47 -10.75
C GLU A 84 -11.18 -11.09 -11.37
N VAL A 85 -10.08 -10.38 -11.61
CA VAL A 85 -10.03 -9.15 -12.39
C VAL A 85 -10.08 -9.54 -13.86
N GLU A 86 -11.21 -9.27 -14.51
CA GLU A 86 -11.43 -9.58 -15.91
C GLU A 86 -10.66 -8.66 -16.85
N ASP A 87 -10.24 -9.19 -18.00
CA ASP A 87 -9.74 -8.38 -19.10
C ASP A 87 -10.93 -7.82 -19.88
N ASP A 88 -11.08 -6.51 -19.93
CA ASP A 88 -12.20 -5.89 -20.64
C ASP A 88 -12.17 -6.25 -22.13
N VAL A 89 -13.31 -6.70 -22.65
CA VAL A 89 -13.47 -7.06 -24.07
C VAL A 89 -13.26 -5.84 -24.96
N GLU A 90 -13.62 -4.65 -24.48
CA GLU A 90 -13.42 -3.39 -25.20
C GLU A 90 -11.94 -3.01 -25.25
N ASP A 91 -11.18 -3.24 -24.18
CA ASP A 91 -9.72 -3.03 -24.17
C ASP A 91 -9.03 -3.91 -25.22
N ARG A 92 -9.46 -5.17 -25.35
CA ARG A 92 -8.96 -6.09 -26.38
C ARG A 92 -9.32 -5.63 -27.80
N ARG A 93 -10.51 -5.06 -28.00
CA ARG A 93 -10.92 -4.50 -29.30
C ARG A 93 -10.10 -3.27 -29.68
N ILE A 94 -9.82 -2.38 -28.72
CA ILE A 94 -8.97 -1.22 -28.93
C ILE A 94 -7.55 -1.67 -29.28
N ALA A 95 -6.94 -2.58 -28.51
CA ALA A 95 -5.59 -3.07 -28.80
C ALA A 95 -5.45 -3.64 -30.22
N ASN A 96 -6.41 -4.46 -30.66
CA ASN A 96 -6.42 -5.04 -32.00
C ASN A 96 -6.60 -4.00 -33.12
N ARG A 97 -7.26 -2.88 -32.85
CA ARG A 97 -7.45 -1.78 -33.81
C ARG A 97 -6.15 -0.99 -34.07
N TRP A 98 -5.24 -0.94 -33.12
CA TRP A 98 -3.97 -0.18 -33.22
C TRP A 98 -2.81 -1.03 -33.76
N SER A 99 -2.97 -2.36 -33.80
CA SER A 99 -2.00 -3.30 -34.37
C SER A 99 -2.22 -3.61 -35.86
N ALA A 100 -3.21 -2.97 -36.50
CA ALA A 100 -3.53 -3.09 -37.93
C ALA A 100 -3.23 -1.76 -38.65
#